data_AF-A4XFW4-F1
#
_entry.id   AF-A4XFW4-F1
#
_cell.length_a   1.000
_cell.length_b   1.000
_cell.length_c   1.000
_cell.angle_alpha   90.00
_cell.angle_beta   90.00
_cell.angle_gamma   90.00
#
_symmetry.space_group_name_H-M   'P 1'
#
loop_
_entity.id
_entity.type
_entity.pdbx_description
1 polymer ?
#
loop_
_entity_poly.entity_id
_entity_poly.type
_entity_poly.pdbx_seq_one_letter_code
_entity_poly.pdbx_strand_id
1 'polypeptide(L)'
;MLLSVQKVKEIHAICRRTLINWEKEGLITPLRLPMERRRYKKEDIEKLLGMIEEKPKPTVVLYARVSTKKQEEYLKNQIRRLEEYAKLQGWQYEVIFEIASGVNENRRGLLKLLNKIKKGAKRHGNSP
;
A
#
# COMPACT_ATOMS: atom_id res chain seq x y z
N MET A 1 4.98 1.82 -15.62
CA MET A 1 5.52 1.98 -17.01
C MET A 1 6.37 3.24 -17.10
N LEU A 2 7.46 3.25 -17.88
CA LEU A 2 8.32 4.43 -18.08
C LEU A 2 8.06 5.11 -19.44
N LEU A 3 7.83 6.43 -19.44
CA LEU A 3 7.51 7.24 -20.61
C LEU A 3 8.66 8.20 -20.94
N SER A 4 8.95 8.39 -22.23
CA SER A 4 9.78 9.52 -22.70
C SER A 4 8.97 10.81 -22.69
N VAL A 5 9.65 11.97 -22.71
CA VAL A 5 9.03 13.29 -22.91
C VAL A 5 8.09 13.30 -24.12
N GLN A 6 8.51 12.71 -25.25
CA GLN A 6 7.69 12.61 -26.45
C GLN A 6 6.40 11.82 -26.19
N LYS A 7 6.52 10.68 -25.49
CA LYS A 7 5.38 9.81 -25.21
C LYS A 7 4.41 10.43 -24.21
N VAL A 8 4.92 11.20 -23.26
CA VAL A 8 4.10 11.98 -22.32
C VAL A 8 3.29 13.04 -23.07
N LYS A 9 3.89 13.72 -24.05
CA LYS A 9 3.19 14.68 -24.90
C LYS A 9 2.08 14.02 -25.73
N GLU A 10 2.34 12.84 -26.31
CA GLU A 10 1.35 12.11 -27.10
C GLU A 10 0.16 11.62 -26.27
N ILE A 11 0.41 11.07 -25.08
CA ILE A 11 -0.64 10.43 -24.26
C ILE A 11 -1.42 11.45 -23.44
N HIS A 12 -0.73 12.43 -22.85
CA HIS A 12 -1.31 13.33 -21.85
C HIS A 12 -1.36 14.80 -22.30
N ALA A 13 -0.97 15.10 -23.55
CA ALA A 13 -0.88 16.46 -24.10
C ALA A 13 0.00 17.43 -23.29
N ILE A 14 0.88 16.92 -22.42
CA ILE A 14 1.76 17.72 -21.59
C ILE A 14 3.02 18.10 -22.38
N CYS A 15 3.35 19.39 -22.39
CA CYS A 15 4.55 19.89 -23.05
C CYS A 15 5.80 19.70 -22.17
N ARG A 16 6.98 19.67 -22.81
CA ARG A 16 8.29 19.55 -22.12
C ARG A 16 8.49 20.60 -21.03
N ARG A 17 7.97 21.82 -21.23
CA ARG A 17 8.14 22.93 -20.28
C ARG A 17 7.41 22.67 -18.97
N THR A 18 6.20 22.12 -19.02
CA THR A 18 5.45 21.69 -17.84
C THR A 18 6.20 20.63 -17.04
N LEU A 19 6.78 19.61 -17.71
CA LEU A 19 7.59 18.59 -17.05
C LEU A 19 8.82 19.20 -16.34
N ILE A 20 9.52 20.14 -16.98
CA ILE A 20 10.66 20.84 -16.38
C ILE A 20 10.22 21.65 -15.15
N ASN A 21 9.05 22.30 -15.19
CA ASN A 21 8.53 23.04 -14.05
C ASN A 21 8.20 22.09 -12.89
N TRP A 22 7.54 20.96 -13.16
CA TRP A 22 7.27 19.94 -12.15
C TRP A 22 8.54 19.32 -11.56
N GLU A 23 9.61 19.17 -12.35
CA GLU A 23 10.93 18.78 -11.83
C GLU A 23 11.49 19.83 -10.87
N LYS A 24 11.39 21.13 -11.22
CA LYS A 24 11.89 22.24 -10.39
C LYS A 24 11.09 22.39 -9.10
N GLU A 25 9.79 22.16 -9.15
CA GLU A 25 8.89 22.18 -8.01
C GLU A 25 9.02 20.91 -7.14
N GLY A 26 9.78 19.90 -7.58
CA GLY A 26 9.98 18.64 -6.86
C GLY A 26 8.78 17.68 -6.93
N LEU A 27 7.82 17.96 -7.82
CA LEU A 27 6.60 17.17 -8.01
C LEU A 27 6.85 15.85 -8.75
N ILE A 28 7.85 15.82 -9.65
CA ILE A 28 8.30 14.60 -10.32
C ILE A 28 9.82 14.44 -10.26
N THR A 29 10.28 13.21 -10.18
CA THR A 29 11.71 12.88 -10.31
C THR A 29 11.94 12.04 -11.57
N PRO A 30 12.67 12.55 -12.58
CA PRO A 30 12.96 11.79 -13.79
C PRO A 30 14.02 10.73 -13.52
N LEU A 31 13.79 9.53 -14.01
CA LEU A 31 14.82 8.50 -14.08
C LEU A 31 15.79 8.85 -15.23
N ARG A 32 17.05 9.11 -14.88
CA ARG A 32 18.12 9.40 -15.85
C ARG A 32 18.81 8.10 -16.22
N LEU A 33 18.66 7.69 -17.48
CA LEU A 33 19.41 6.55 -18.04
C LEU A 33 20.86 6.96 -18.34
N PRO A 34 21.79 6.00 -18.55
CA PRO A 34 23.20 6.29 -18.86
C PRO A 34 23.43 7.24 -20.04
N MET A 35 22.49 7.30 -21.00
CA MET A 35 22.51 8.25 -22.13
C MET A 35 21.85 9.60 -21.81
N GLU A 36 21.72 9.98 -20.54
CA GLU A 36 21.16 11.27 -20.09
C GLU A 36 19.69 11.55 -20.51
N ARG A 37 19.00 10.53 -21.02
CA ARG A 37 17.60 10.62 -21.44
C ARG A 37 16.69 10.53 -20.22
N ARG A 38 15.75 11.49 -20.10
CA ARG A 38 14.73 11.54 -19.04
C ARG A 38 13.62 10.52 -19.32
N ARG A 39 13.31 9.71 -18.31
CA ARG A 39 12.13 8.83 -18.29
C ARG A 39 11.28 9.16 -17.07
N TYR A 40 9.97 9.26 -17.27
CA TYR A 40 9.02 9.51 -16.19
C TYR A 40 8.18 8.26 -15.96
N LYS A 41 7.82 7.97 -14.71
CA LYS A 41 6.84 6.93 -14.44
C LYS A 41 5.47 7.47 -14.83
N LYS A 42 4.72 6.66 -15.58
CA LYS A 42 3.34 6.97 -15.97
C LYS A 42 2.48 7.31 -14.74
N GLU A 43 2.64 6.54 -13.67
CA GLU A 43 1.93 6.73 -12.40
C GLU A 43 2.18 8.11 -11.77
N ASP A 44 3.40 8.64 -11.84
CA ASP A 44 3.73 9.95 -11.25
C ASP A 44 3.06 11.09 -12.03
N ILE A 45 2.96 10.96 -13.35
CA ILE A 45 2.27 11.94 -14.21
C ILE A 45 0.76 11.89 -13.99
N GLU A 46 0.18 10.68 -13.95
CA GLU A 46 -1.25 10.49 -13.74
C GLU A 46 -1.69 10.94 -12.33
N LYS A 47 -0.83 10.79 -11.31
CA LYS A 47 -1.04 11.38 -9.97
C LYS A 47 -1.10 12.90 -10.02
N LEU A 48 -0.17 13.57 -10.71
CA LEU A 48 -0.14 15.02 -10.81
C LEU A 48 -1.30 15.60 -11.63
N LEU A 49 -1.79 14.83 -12.60
CA LEU A 49 -2.99 15.18 -13.35
C LEU A 49 -4.28 14.97 -12.54
N GLY A 50 -4.20 14.48 -11.30
CA GLY A 50 -5.37 14.14 -10.49
C GLY A 50 -6.17 12.96 -11.04
N MET A 51 -5.61 12.22 -12.01
CA MET A 51 -6.25 11.05 -12.64
C MET A 51 -6.15 9.80 -11.76
N ILE A 52 -5.22 9.80 -10.82
CA ILE A 52 -5.08 8.78 -9.78
C ILE A 52 -5.19 9.50 -8.44
N GLU A 53 -6.31 9.33 -7.75
CA GLU A 53 -6.36 9.63 -6.32
C GLU A 53 -5.26 8.84 -5.62
N GLU A 54 -4.54 9.44 -4.66
CA GLU A 54 -3.62 8.69 -3.81
C GLU A 54 -4.38 7.50 -3.24
N LYS A 55 -4.06 6.29 -3.74
CA LYS A 55 -4.67 5.08 -3.20
C LYS A 55 -4.39 5.11 -1.71
N PRO A 56 -5.43 5.11 -0.86
CA PRO A 56 -5.23 5.13 0.57
C PRO A 56 -4.28 3.98 0.90
N LYS A 57 -3.24 4.26 1.70
CA LYS A 57 -2.28 3.24 2.10
C LYS A 57 -3.06 2.00 2.56
N PRO A 58 -2.72 0.80 2.06
CA PRO A 58 -3.48 -0.39 2.40
C PRO A 58 -3.48 -0.56 3.91
N THR A 59 -4.66 -0.76 4.49
CA THR A 59 -4.78 -1.06 5.92
C THR A 59 -4.16 -2.43 6.17
N VAL A 60 -3.04 -2.46 6.90
CA VAL A 60 -2.36 -3.71 7.25
C VAL A 60 -2.98 -4.28 8.53
N VAL A 61 -3.25 -5.57 8.56
CA VAL A 61 -3.74 -6.26 9.76
C VAL A 61 -2.75 -7.36 10.14
N LEU A 62 -2.21 -7.28 11.35
CA LEU A 62 -1.34 -8.29 11.93
C LEU A 62 -2.21 -9.27 12.70
N TYR A 63 -2.21 -10.54 12.29
CA TYR A 63 -3.02 -11.58 12.92
C TYR A 63 -2.13 -12.65 13.57
N ALA A 64 -2.36 -12.93 14.85
CA ALA A 64 -1.61 -13.94 15.61
C ALA A 64 -2.55 -14.86 16.39
N ARG A 65 -2.21 -16.16 16.49
CA ARG A 65 -3.03 -17.15 17.20
C ARG A 65 -2.18 -18.18 17.91
N VAL A 66 -2.62 -18.55 19.12
CA VAL A 66 -2.13 -19.74 19.83
C VAL A 66 -3.28 -20.66 20.21
N SER A 67 -3.00 -21.96 20.39
CA SER A 67 -4.03 -22.96 20.66
C SER A 67 -4.41 -23.03 22.14
N THR A 68 -3.55 -22.59 23.05
CA THR A 68 -3.77 -22.71 24.49
C THR A 68 -3.29 -21.46 25.22
N LYS A 69 -3.94 -21.11 26.34
CA LYS A 69 -3.53 -20.01 27.23
C LYS A 69 -2.12 -20.21 27.79
N LYS A 70 -1.64 -21.46 27.91
CA LYS A 70 -0.25 -21.74 28.32
C LYS A 70 0.79 -21.16 27.35
N GLN A 71 0.40 -20.84 26.12
CA GLN A 71 1.24 -20.25 25.09
C GLN A 71 1.04 -18.72 24.97
N GLU A 72 0.44 -18.06 25.96
CA GLU A 72 0.20 -16.60 25.90
C GLU A 72 1.50 -15.80 25.76
N GLU A 73 2.57 -16.22 26.44
CA GLU A 73 3.88 -15.57 26.31
C GLU A 73 4.45 -15.69 24.90
N TYR A 74 4.27 -16.86 24.27
CA TYR A 74 4.63 -17.08 22.87
C TYR A 74 3.80 -16.19 21.92
N LEU A 75 2.50 -16.01 22.19
CA LEU A 75 1.64 -15.11 21.43
C LEU A 75 2.13 -13.65 21.52
N LYS A 76 2.50 -13.18 22.72
CA LYS A 76 3.04 -11.82 22.94
C LYS A 76 4.33 -11.61 22.13
N ASN A 77 5.21 -12.60 22.13
CA ASN A 77 6.45 -12.55 21.35
C ASN A 77 6.19 -12.54 19.84
N GLN A 78 5.20 -13.30 19.35
CA GLN A 78 4.79 -13.25 17.94
C GLN A 78 4.24 -11.88 17.54
N ILE A 79 3.35 -11.31 18.34
CA ILE A 79 2.78 -9.98 18.10
C ILE A 79 3.91 -8.95 18.00
N ARG A 80 4.81 -8.93 18.99
CA ARG A 80 5.93 -7.98 19.02
C ARG A 80 6.78 -8.03 17.75
N ARG A 81 7.12 -9.23 17.26
CA ARG A 81 7.89 -9.39 16.02
C ARG A 81 7.15 -8.86 14.80
N LEU A 82 5.85 -9.10 14.71
CA LEU A 82 5.00 -8.58 13.63
C LEU A 82 4.92 -7.05 13.66
N GLU A 83 4.80 -6.48 14.86
CA GLU A 83 4.79 -5.03 15.05
C GLU A 83 6.11 -4.37 14.69
N GLU A 84 7.24 -4.93 15.13
CA GLU A 84 8.57 -4.45 14.78
C GLU A 84 8.77 -4.46 13.26
N TYR A 85 8.37 -5.54 12.58
CA TYR A 85 8.42 -5.62 11.12
C TYR A 85 7.54 -4.56 10.45
N ALA A 86 6.30 -4.41 10.89
CA ALA A 86 5.37 -3.42 10.31
C ALA A 86 5.86 -1.97 10.52
N LYS A 87 6.47 -1.67 11.67
CA LYS A 87 7.10 -0.36 11.94
C LYS A 87 8.27 -0.09 11.00
N LEU A 88 9.15 -1.08 10.78
CA LEU A 88 10.28 -0.95 9.85
C LEU A 88 9.83 -0.68 8.42
N GLN A 89 8.69 -1.24 8.00
CA GLN A 89 8.10 -1.00 6.69
C GLN A 89 7.30 0.31 6.60
N GLY A 90 7.15 1.04 7.71
CA GLY A 90 6.36 2.28 7.77
C GLY A 90 4.86 2.08 7.56
N TRP A 91 4.35 0.89 7.88
CA TRP A 91 2.94 0.55 7.71
C TRP A 91 2.10 1.04 8.89
N GLN A 92 0.91 1.55 8.59
CA GLN A 92 -0.14 1.68 9.60
C GLN A 92 -0.84 0.33 9.74
N TYR A 93 -0.84 -0.22 10.94
CA TYR A 93 -1.33 -1.57 11.20
C TYR A 93 -2.29 -1.65 12.38
N GLU A 94 -3.16 -2.66 12.37
CA GLU A 94 -3.99 -3.09 13.51
C GLU A 94 -3.61 -4.51 13.90
N VAL A 95 -3.54 -4.80 15.20
CA VAL A 95 -3.26 -6.15 15.71
C VAL A 95 -4.58 -6.84 16.07
N ILE A 96 -4.76 -8.06 15.60
CA ILE A 96 -5.83 -8.97 15.99
C ILE A 96 -5.17 -10.25 16.52
N PHE A 97 -5.50 -10.65 17.74
CA PHE A 97 -4.98 -11.89 18.32
C PHE A 97 -6.09 -12.74 18.91
N GLU A 98 -5.86 -14.05 18.97
CA GLU A 98 -6.79 -14.99 19.59
C GLU A 98 -6.10 -16.20 20.23
N ILE A 99 -6.69 -16.67 21.33
CA ILE A 99 -6.30 -17.91 22.02
C ILE A 99 -7.48 -18.88 21.88
N ALA A 100 -7.34 -19.88 21.00
CA ALA A 100 -8.40 -20.83 20.71
C ALA A 100 -7.85 -22.20 20.27
N SER A 101 -8.29 -23.25 20.97
CA SER A 101 -8.03 -24.66 20.66
C SER A 101 -9.09 -25.24 19.71
N GLY A 102 -8.70 -26.19 18.85
CA GLY A 102 -9.61 -26.98 18.00
C GLY A 102 -9.99 -26.32 16.66
N VAL A 103 -10.85 -27.01 15.88
CA VAL A 103 -11.44 -26.60 14.58
C VAL A 103 -12.75 -25.83 14.79
N ASN A 104 -12.86 -25.00 15.85
CA ASN A 104 -14.08 -24.24 16.07
C ASN A 104 -14.08 -23.03 15.12
N GLU A 105 -14.97 -22.97 14.14
CA GLU A 105 -15.00 -21.93 13.09
C GLU A 105 -15.68 -20.62 13.56
N ASN A 106 -16.34 -20.62 14.72
CA ASN A 106 -17.01 -19.46 15.31
C ASN A 106 -16.02 -18.52 16.05
N ARG A 107 -14.91 -18.18 15.38
CA ARG A 107 -13.81 -17.40 15.99
C ARG A 107 -14.04 -15.91 15.79
N ARG A 108 -14.23 -15.19 16.89
CA ARG A 108 -14.46 -13.73 16.87
C ARG A 108 -13.30 -12.96 16.22
N GLY A 109 -12.06 -13.39 16.40
CA GLY A 109 -10.87 -12.75 15.80
C GLY A 109 -10.83 -12.91 14.29
N LEU A 110 -10.90 -14.15 13.81
CA LEU A 110 -11.00 -14.46 12.38
C LEU A 110 -12.22 -13.79 11.70
N LEU A 111 -13.40 -13.83 12.32
CA LEU A 111 -14.59 -13.15 11.78
C LEU A 111 -14.39 -11.63 11.70
N LYS A 112 -13.72 -11.01 12.68
CA LYS A 112 -13.37 -9.58 12.63
C LYS A 112 -12.41 -9.29 11.47
N LEU A 113 -11.40 -10.14 11.25
CA LEU A 113 -10.48 -10.03 10.13
C LEU A 113 -11.20 -10.18 8.79
N LEU A 114 -11.99 -11.23 8.59
CA LEU A 114 -12.74 -11.50 7.36
C LEU A 114 -13.74 -10.39 7.05
N ASN A 115 -14.46 -9.89 8.06
CA ASN A 115 -15.36 -8.75 7.90
C ASN A 115 -14.61 -7.48 7.50
N LYS A 116 -13.40 -7.24 8.03
CA LYS A 116 -12.56 -6.12 7.62
C LYS A 116 -12.05 -6.27 6.19
N ILE A 117 -11.61 -7.46 5.78
CA ILE A 117 -11.20 -7.75 4.40
C ILE A 117 -12.39 -7.50 3.45
N LYS A 118 -13.58 -8.02 3.79
CA LYS A 118 -14.81 -7.83 3.01
C LYS A 118 -15.21 -6.34 2.90
N LYS A 119 -15.05 -5.55 3.97
CA LYS A 119 -15.32 -4.10 3.97
C LYS A 119 -14.24 -3.31 3.22
N GLY A 120 -12.97 -3.68 3.35
CA GLY A 120 -11.85 -3.09 2.63
C GLY A 120 -11.94 -3.34 1.12
N ALA A 121 -12.33 -4.55 0.72
CA ALA A 121 -12.57 -4.90 -0.69
C ALA A 121 -13.68 -4.05 -1.34
N LYS A 122 -14.70 -3.64 -0.57
CA LYS A 122 -15.77 -2.76 -1.08
C LYS A 122 -15.33 -1.32 -1.36
N ARG A 123 -14.21 -0.84 -0.82
CA ARG A 123 -13.68 0.50 -1.11
C ARG A 123 -12.96 0.59 -2.46
N HIS A 124 -12.70 -0.54 -3.12
CA HIS A 124 -12.06 -0.59 -4.45
C HIS A 124 -13.02 -0.96 -5.58
N GLY A 125 -14.33 -0.98 -5.31
CA GLY A 125 -15.34 -1.47 -6.26
C GLY A 125 -16.39 -0.48 -6.74
N ASN A 126 -16.35 0.80 -6.33
CA ASN A 126 -17.30 1.80 -6.82
C ASN A 126 -16.54 3.04 -7.34
N SER A 127 -16.25 3.05 -8.63
CA SER A 127 -16.36 4.26 -9.43
C SER A 127 -17.66 4.13 -10.26
N PRO A 128 -18.39 5.23 -10.49
CA PRO A 128 -19.73 5.23 -11.08
C PRO A 128 -19.77 4.71 -12.52
#